data_AF-A0AAQ3THM6-F1
#
_entry.id   AF-A0AAQ3THM6-F1
#
_cell.length_a   1.000
_cell.length_b   1.000
_cell.length_c   1.000
_cell.angle_alpha   90.00
_cell.angle_beta   90.00
_cell.angle_gamma   90.00
#
_symmetry.space_group_name_H-M   'P 1'
#
loop_
_entity.id
_entity.type
_entity.pdbx_description
1 polymer ?
#
loop_
_entity_poly.entity_id
_entity_poly.type
_entity_poly.pdbx_seq_one_letter_code
_entity_poly.pdbx_strand_id
1 'polypeptide(L)'
;MASSAQSGGAGGGGTIASNPRVWIIAGITVAGVIVLAEVARRRRRWLRGISGAPPDAGCFCDRFELPPAPQAPPPAARHVLSGLTFAASDNFEIEGYVAGFGNPDWKRTHEAARHTAVVVTMLRKQGATCVGRTVMDELGFGVTGENLHCGTPINSASPSLTPGGSCSGSAAAVAAQLVDFAIGTDTIGDVRIPASFCGLLCCRPSYGVVSTLGAIANSESLDTIGWFARDPCVLHRVGEVLLPSAAAGLKQTRQIFFADDCFQLLKISNQKTMRAIKNAVETLPGYQPPKHINIGQYIYSNVPSLKEFCEPATKLQEGMSALKALSTVMLLLQRYEFKANHEEWVNTVKPKLGLDISTRVLQAVNFANDNIKSLYAIRNELRTALKNLLKDTGILVLPTTAGYPLKRNSKERLSSGFEDRMYKFVGIAALSGCCEVTIPMANLDHHVSLSFVAAHGSDKFLLRTILDTYTVIQDQVVLSTKLITATVANVDVDSSELLKEKGNSAFKRKQWSKAIEYYSEAISLSNTNATYYCNRAAAYLELGLFKQAEADCDSALLLDRKNVKAYLRRGFAKEVTLNYKEALQDFRHALALEPQNKTALAAEKRLQKLLK
;
A
#
# COMPACT_ATOMS: atom_id res chain seq x y z
N MET A 1 107.49 -0.19 -28.48
CA MET A 1 107.34 -1.43 -29.27
C MET A 1 106.82 -2.52 -28.36
N ALA A 2 105.95 -3.36 -28.92
CA ALA A 2 105.01 -4.23 -28.25
C ALA A 2 105.63 -5.41 -27.48
N SER A 3 104.91 -5.90 -26.47
CA SER A 3 104.72 -7.33 -26.20
C SER A 3 103.58 -7.56 -25.19
N SER A 4 102.89 -8.68 -25.38
CA SER A 4 101.68 -9.24 -24.77
C SER A 4 101.68 -9.49 -23.26
N ALA A 5 100.49 -9.56 -22.63
CA ALA A 5 100.07 -10.70 -21.78
C ALA A 5 98.61 -10.60 -21.22
N GLN A 6 97.95 -11.77 -21.24
CA GLN A 6 97.05 -12.36 -20.21
C GLN A 6 95.56 -11.95 -20.04
N SER A 7 94.71 -12.92 -20.41
CA SER A 7 93.65 -13.61 -19.65
C SER A 7 92.70 -12.85 -18.70
N GLY A 8 91.39 -13.11 -18.91
CA GLY A 8 90.48 -13.47 -17.82
C GLY A 8 89.25 -12.56 -17.63
N GLY A 9 88.06 -13.15 -17.83
CA GLY A 9 86.95 -13.01 -16.88
C GLY A 9 85.97 -11.83 -17.01
N ALA A 10 84.78 -12.18 -17.53
CA ALA A 10 83.44 -11.80 -17.06
C ALA A 10 82.99 -10.33 -16.99
N GLY A 11 81.87 -10.06 -17.69
CA GLY A 11 80.69 -9.48 -17.05
C GLY A 11 80.24 -8.10 -17.53
N GLY A 12 79.02 -8.05 -18.09
CA GLY A 12 78.09 -6.94 -17.89
C GLY A 12 77.87 -6.00 -19.07
N GLY A 13 76.69 -6.09 -19.69
CA GLY A 13 76.23 -5.04 -20.61
C GLY A 13 75.10 -5.48 -21.55
N GLY A 14 73.95 -5.90 -21.01
CA GLY A 14 72.74 -6.16 -21.78
C GLY A 14 71.55 -5.42 -21.18
N THR A 15 71.31 -4.20 -21.64
CA THR A 15 70.13 -3.38 -21.33
C THR A 15 68.88 -4.05 -21.91
N ILE A 16 67.99 -4.55 -21.04
CA ILE A 16 66.62 -4.94 -21.44
C ILE A 16 65.76 -3.68 -21.39
N ALA A 17 65.43 -3.16 -22.56
CA ALA A 17 64.48 -2.07 -22.72
C ALA A 17 63.10 -2.51 -22.21
N SER A 18 62.64 -1.94 -21.10
CA SER A 18 61.30 -2.17 -20.57
C SER A 18 60.26 -1.51 -21.47
N ASN A 19 59.42 -2.30 -22.13
CA ASN A 19 58.36 -1.79 -22.99
C ASN A 19 57.21 -1.24 -22.11
N PRO A 20 56.96 0.08 -22.07
CA PRO A 20 55.99 0.69 -21.17
C PRO A 20 54.54 0.24 -21.44
N ARG A 21 54.25 -0.25 -22.65
CA ARG A 21 52.92 -0.78 -23.00
C ARG A 21 52.59 -2.07 -22.25
N VAL A 22 53.59 -2.90 -21.92
CA VAL A 22 53.40 -4.16 -21.20
C VAL A 22 53.02 -3.89 -19.74
N TRP A 23 53.64 -2.89 -19.11
CA TRP A 23 53.32 -2.49 -17.73
C TRP A 23 51.96 -1.78 -17.62
N ILE A 24 51.55 -1.02 -18.64
CA ILE A 24 50.22 -0.41 -18.69
C ILE A 24 49.14 -1.49 -18.84
N ILE A 25 49.33 -2.48 -19.72
CA ILE A 25 48.38 -3.58 -19.90
C ILE A 25 48.31 -4.45 -18.64
N ALA A 26 49.46 -4.78 -18.04
CA ALA A 26 49.50 -5.51 -16.76
C ALA A 26 48.83 -4.71 -15.62
N GLY A 27 49.05 -3.39 -15.53
CA GLY A 27 48.43 -2.51 -14.55
C GLY A 27 46.90 -2.44 -14.71
N ILE A 28 46.39 -2.31 -15.95
CA ILE A 28 44.96 -2.31 -16.24
C ILE A 28 44.32 -3.67 -15.95
N THR A 29 45.01 -4.77 -16.24
CA THR A 29 44.50 -6.12 -15.99
C THR A 29 44.45 -6.42 -14.50
N VAL A 30 45.49 -6.04 -13.74
CA VAL A 30 45.52 -6.18 -12.28
C VAL A 30 44.48 -5.27 -11.61
N ALA A 31 44.34 -4.02 -12.06
CA ALA A 31 43.30 -3.12 -11.56
C ALA A 31 41.88 -3.65 -11.87
N GLY A 32 41.65 -4.18 -13.07
CA GLY A 32 40.39 -4.80 -13.46
C GLY A 32 40.04 -6.02 -12.62
N VAL A 33 41.01 -6.87 -12.31
CA VAL A 33 40.84 -8.04 -11.43
C VAL A 33 40.61 -7.62 -9.97
N ILE A 34 41.29 -6.59 -9.48
CA ILE A 34 41.07 -6.04 -8.13
C ILE A 34 39.68 -5.41 -8.02
N VAL A 35 39.24 -4.67 -9.04
CA VAL A 35 37.88 -4.09 -9.11
C VAL A 35 36.83 -5.19 -9.18
N LEU A 36 37.01 -6.21 -10.02
CA LEU A 36 36.10 -7.37 -10.09
C LEU A 36 36.08 -8.15 -8.78
N ALA A 37 37.23 -8.34 -8.12
CA ALA A 37 37.32 -9.02 -6.83
C ALA A 37 36.70 -8.19 -5.70
N GLU A 38 36.82 -6.87 -5.73
CA GLU A 38 36.19 -5.95 -4.77
C GLU A 38 34.68 -5.85 -5.01
N VAL A 39 34.23 -5.80 -6.27
CA VAL A 39 32.80 -5.87 -6.64
C VAL A 39 32.20 -7.22 -6.23
N ALA A 40 32.91 -8.32 -6.43
CA ALA A 40 32.48 -9.65 -5.99
C ALA A 40 32.52 -9.80 -4.46
N ARG A 41 33.46 -9.15 -3.76
CA ARG A 41 33.49 -9.10 -2.27
C ARG A 41 32.40 -8.20 -1.71
N ARG A 42 32.07 -7.08 -2.35
CA ARG A 42 30.93 -6.21 -2.02
C ARG A 42 29.60 -6.92 -2.28
N ARG A 43 29.48 -7.64 -3.40
CA ARG A 43 28.31 -8.47 -3.73
C ARG A 43 28.15 -9.63 -2.75
N ARG A 44 29.25 -10.27 -2.30
CA ARG A 44 29.21 -11.30 -1.24
C ARG A 44 28.89 -10.72 0.14
N ARG A 45 29.35 -9.51 0.48
CA ARG A 45 28.95 -8.78 1.71
C ARG A 45 27.47 -8.37 1.65
N TRP A 46 26.99 -7.89 0.51
CA TRP A 46 25.58 -7.58 0.26
C TRP A 46 24.70 -8.84 0.36
N LEU A 47 25.11 -9.95 -0.25
CA LEU A 47 24.41 -11.24 -0.13
C LEU A 47 24.45 -11.85 1.29
N ARG A 48 25.55 -11.66 2.04
CA ARG A 48 25.61 -12.07 3.46
C ARG A 48 24.76 -11.17 4.36
N GLY A 49 24.62 -9.88 4.02
CA GLY A 49 23.73 -8.93 4.69
C GLY A 49 22.23 -9.10 4.40
N ILE A 50 21.85 -9.96 3.45
CA ILE A 50 20.45 -10.26 3.08
C ILE A 50 19.83 -11.39 3.92
N SER A 51 20.59 -12.00 4.85
CA SER A 51 20.11 -13.10 5.69
C SER A 51 19.49 -12.67 7.04
N GLY A 52 19.23 -11.37 7.22
CA GLY A 52 18.43 -10.83 8.31
C GLY A 52 17.48 -9.75 7.80
N ALA A 53 16.33 -9.56 8.45
CA ALA A 53 15.50 -8.39 8.19
C ALA A 53 16.33 -7.12 8.43
N PRO A 54 16.24 -6.08 7.57
CA PRO A 54 16.95 -4.82 7.82
C PRO A 54 16.60 -4.30 9.21
N PRO A 55 17.56 -3.71 9.96
CA PRO A 55 17.28 -3.06 11.23
C PRO A 55 16.08 -2.11 11.07
N ASP A 56 15.20 -2.08 12.07
CA ASP A 56 14.03 -1.19 12.05
C ASP A 56 13.12 -1.36 10.82
N ALA A 57 13.10 -2.55 10.20
CA ALA A 57 12.33 -2.80 8.99
C ALA A 57 12.67 -1.84 7.82
N GLY A 58 13.86 -1.23 7.82
CA GLY A 58 14.26 -0.25 6.82
C GLY A 58 13.47 1.06 6.86
N CYS A 59 12.83 1.40 8.00
CA CYS A 59 12.00 2.59 8.10
C CYS A 59 12.80 3.89 8.19
N PHE A 60 14.07 3.84 8.63
CA PHE A 60 14.87 5.01 8.98
C PHE A 60 16.07 5.19 8.05
N CYS A 61 16.30 6.43 7.60
CA CYS A 61 17.53 6.81 6.92
C CYS A 61 18.61 7.25 7.92
N ASP A 62 18.23 7.95 8.99
CA ASP A 62 19.11 8.36 10.09
C ASP A 62 18.44 8.08 11.45
N ARG A 63 19.17 7.45 12.36
CA ARG A 63 18.77 7.22 13.76
C ARG A 63 19.50 8.19 14.67
N PHE A 64 18.73 8.95 15.45
CA PHE A 64 19.23 9.85 16.49
C PHE A 64 18.10 10.12 17.48
N GLU A 65 18.43 10.58 18.68
CA GLU A 65 17.44 11.02 19.66
C GLU A 65 17.58 12.52 19.91
N LEU A 66 16.50 13.26 19.68
CA LEU A 66 16.38 14.64 20.13
C LEU A 66 15.44 14.65 21.34
N PRO A 67 15.98 14.81 22.56
CA PRO A 67 15.16 14.79 23.76
C PRO A 67 14.14 15.94 23.74
N PRO A 68 13.04 15.79 24.49
CA PRO A 68 12.04 16.84 24.63
C PRO A 68 12.64 18.06 25.32
N ALA A 69 11.99 19.22 25.16
CA ALA A 69 12.35 20.38 25.96
C ALA A 69 12.10 20.10 27.47
N PRO A 70 12.92 20.64 28.38
CA PRO A 70 12.73 20.45 29.82
C PRO A 70 11.33 20.85 30.26
N GLN A 71 10.68 20.00 31.06
CA GLN A 71 9.39 20.32 31.66
C GLN A 71 9.58 21.33 32.79
N ALA A 72 8.74 22.36 32.84
CA ALA A 72 8.73 23.32 33.94
C ALA A 72 8.40 22.62 35.27
N PRO A 73 8.99 23.06 36.40
CA PRO A 73 8.71 22.47 37.70
C PRO A 73 7.23 22.63 38.10
N PRO A 74 6.67 21.72 38.90
CA PRO A 74 5.31 21.85 39.45
C PRO A 74 5.11 23.23 40.10
N PRO A 75 3.93 23.86 39.96
CA PRO A 75 2.63 23.29 39.59
C PRO A 75 2.30 23.33 38.08
N ALA A 76 3.28 23.56 37.20
CA ALA A 76 3.04 23.63 35.76
C ALA A 76 2.36 22.35 35.21
N ALA A 77 1.39 22.53 34.30
CA ALA A 77 0.70 21.42 33.64
C ALA A 77 1.71 20.55 32.86
N ARG A 78 1.50 19.23 32.89
CA ARG A 78 2.33 18.30 32.09
C ARG A 78 2.17 18.61 30.60
N HIS A 79 3.28 18.50 29.87
CA HIS A 79 3.23 18.72 28.42
C HIS A 79 2.34 17.71 27.72
N VAL A 80 1.65 18.15 26.66
CA VAL A 80 0.60 17.39 25.99
C VAL A 80 1.10 16.07 25.39
N LEU A 81 2.36 15.98 24.96
CA LEU A 81 2.97 14.81 24.33
C LEU A 81 4.03 14.14 25.20
N SER A 82 4.03 14.42 26.51
CA SER A 82 4.97 13.81 27.45
C SER A 82 4.98 12.28 27.34
N GLY A 83 6.19 11.71 27.23
CA GLY A 83 6.44 10.27 27.13
C GLY A 83 6.23 9.68 25.74
N LEU A 84 5.82 10.47 24.73
CA LEU A 84 5.65 9.99 23.37
C LEU A 84 6.93 10.17 22.53
N THR A 85 7.13 9.24 21.63
CA THR A 85 8.21 9.23 20.63
C THR A 85 7.65 9.48 19.23
N PHE A 86 8.40 10.19 18.40
CA PHE A 86 8.02 10.40 17.01
C PHE A 86 9.20 10.37 16.05
N ALA A 87 8.90 10.14 14.77
CA ALA A 87 9.85 10.28 13.69
C ALA A 87 9.37 11.32 12.67
N ALA A 88 10.31 11.89 11.93
CA ALA A 88 10.02 12.86 10.88
C ALA A 88 10.51 12.34 9.53
N SER A 89 9.71 12.54 8.47
CA SER A 89 10.15 12.28 7.09
C SER A 89 11.45 13.02 6.76
N ASP A 90 12.26 12.48 5.85
CA ASP A 90 13.61 12.96 5.55
C ASP A 90 13.67 14.37 4.91
N ASN A 91 12.51 14.97 4.61
CA ASN A 91 12.39 16.34 4.09
C ASN A 91 12.25 17.42 5.18
N PHE A 92 12.23 17.07 6.47
CA PHE A 92 12.21 18.07 7.56
C PHE A 92 13.62 18.50 7.95
N GLU A 93 13.87 19.80 8.05
CA GLU A 93 15.12 20.36 8.58
C GLU A 93 15.23 20.12 10.09
N ILE A 94 16.42 19.71 10.52
CA ILE A 94 16.75 19.50 11.93
C ILE A 94 18.14 20.07 12.10
N GLU A 95 18.28 20.98 13.05
CA GLU A 95 19.53 21.69 13.32
C GLU A 95 20.71 20.72 13.47
N GLY A 96 21.78 20.97 12.72
CA GLY A 96 22.98 20.12 12.70
C GLY A 96 22.90 18.88 11.82
N TYR A 97 21.76 18.62 11.16
CA TYR A 97 21.58 17.50 10.24
C TYR A 97 21.25 18.01 8.83
N VAL A 98 21.66 17.25 7.81
CA VAL A 98 21.28 17.50 6.42
C VAL A 98 20.03 16.69 6.08
N ALA A 99 18.95 17.36 5.68
CA ALA A 99 17.76 16.70 5.16
C ALA A 99 18.06 16.08 3.79
N GLY A 100 17.74 14.80 3.61
CA GLY A 100 18.12 14.07 2.39
C GLY A 100 17.10 14.16 1.28
N PHE A 101 15.85 14.57 1.55
CA PHE A 101 14.75 14.58 0.58
C PHE A 101 14.60 13.24 -0.18
N GLY A 102 14.93 12.13 0.51
CA GLY A 102 14.94 10.78 -0.07
C GLY A 102 16.07 10.51 -1.07
N ASN A 103 17.02 11.42 -1.30
CA ASN A 103 18.07 11.26 -2.30
C ASN A 103 19.49 11.62 -1.76
N PRO A 104 20.47 10.69 -1.82
CA PRO A 104 21.83 10.97 -1.36
C PRO A 104 22.56 12.11 -2.09
N ASP A 105 22.27 12.37 -3.36
CA ASP A 105 22.87 13.50 -4.07
C ASP A 105 22.37 14.82 -3.50
N TRP A 106 21.13 14.89 -3.03
CA TRP A 106 20.61 16.06 -2.32
C TRP A 106 21.39 16.28 -1.03
N LYS A 107 21.54 15.23 -0.21
CA LYS A 107 22.31 15.28 1.04
C LYS A 107 23.78 15.68 0.81
N ARG A 108 24.38 15.28 -0.32
CA ARG A 108 25.77 15.59 -0.67
C ARG A 108 25.98 17.06 -1.06
N THR A 109 24.98 17.71 -1.64
CA THR A 109 25.11 19.08 -2.16
C THR A 109 24.53 20.15 -1.25
N HIS A 110 23.91 19.77 -0.13
CA HIS A 110 23.32 20.70 0.82
C HIS A 110 24.06 20.67 2.16
N GLU A 111 24.11 21.83 2.81
CA GLU A 111 24.71 21.96 4.14
C GLU A 111 23.75 21.48 5.24
N ALA A 112 24.29 21.28 6.44
CA ALA A 112 23.48 20.97 7.60
C ALA A 112 22.53 22.15 7.90
N ALA A 113 21.28 21.83 8.27
CA ALA A 113 20.30 22.85 8.57
C ALA A 113 20.73 23.69 9.79
N ARG A 114 20.55 25.01 9.68
CA ARG A 114 20.83 25.96 10.76
C ARG A 114 19.73 26.03 11.80
N HIS A 115 18.53 25.59 11.43
CA HIS A 115 17.35 25.62 12.28
C HIS A 115 16.59 24.30 12.16
N THR A 116 15.85 23.97 13.21
CA THR A 116 14.92 22.84 13.20
C THR A 116 13.56 23.32 12.72
N ALA A 117 12.91 22.52 11.86
CA ALA A 117 11.57 22.79 11.35
C ALA A 117 10.60 23.17 12.47
N VAL A 118 9.70 24.12 12.19
CA VAL A 118 8.79 24.68 13.21
C VAL A 118 7.95 23.59 13.85
N VAL A 119 7.42 22.66 13.04
CA VAL A 119 6.62 21.52 13.52
C VAL A 119 7.41 20.61 14.47
N VAL A 120 8.66 20.27 14.13
CA VAL A 120 9.52 19.41 14.96
C VAL A 120 9.81 20.11 16.29
N THR A 121 10.06 21.42 16.24
CA THR A 121 10.26 22.25 17.44
C THR A 121 9.02 22.29 18.32
N MET A 122 7.82 22.49 17.75
CA MET A 122 6.55 22.53 18.50
C MET A 122 6.27 21.21 19.23
N LEU A 123 6.46 20.08 18.54
CA LEU A 123 6.24 18.75 19.13
C LEU A 123 7.21 18.46 20.29
N ARG A 124 8.50 18.79 20.11
CA ARG A 124 9.53 18.65 21.16
C ARG A 124 9.27 19.55 22.36
N LYS A 125 8.84 20.80 22.14
CA LYS A 125 8.45 21.72 23.21
C LYS A 125 7.27 21.19 24.02
N GLN A 126 6.42 20.37 23.40
CA GLN A 126 5.30 19.70 24.06
C GLN A 126 5.63 18.30 24.58
N GLY A 127 6.91 17.98 24.79
CA GLY A 127 7.32 16.80 25.55
C GLY A 127 7.55 15.53 24.73
N ALA A 128 7.44 15.59 23.40
CA ALA A 128 7.73 14.45 22.53
C ALA A 128 9.24 14.32 22.23
N THR A 129 9.73 13.09 22.10
CA THR A 129 11.11 12.77 21.70
C THR A 129 11.17 12.45 20.21
N CYS A 130 12.03 13.10 19.43
CA CYS A 130 12.24 12.74 18.03
C CYS A 130 13.30 11.64 17.94
N VAL A 131 13.01 10.49 17.33
CA VAL A 131 13.89 9.30 17.31
C VAL A 131 14.50 8.97 15.94
N GLY A 132 14.42 9.93 15.00
CA GLY A 132 15.14 9.84 13.74
C GLY A 132 14.39 10.39 12.54
N ARG A 133 15.05 10.27 11.39
CA ARG A 133 14.52 10.58 10.06
C ARG A 133 14.08 9.30 9.36
N THR A 134 12.90 9.32 8.78
CA THR A 134 12.33 8.17 8.08
C THR A 134 12.52 8.27 6.58
N VAL A 135 12.67 7.10 5.96
CA VAL A 135 12.72 6.94 4.51
C VAL A 135 11.49 7.58 3.87
N MET A 136 11.70 8.21 2.72
CA MET A 136 10.65 8.71 1.85
C MET A 136 10.98 8.41 0.39
N ASP A 137 9.98 8.46 -0.48
CA ASP A 137 10.21 8.39 -1.93
C ASP A 137 11.02 9.61 -2.39
N GLU A 138 11.90 9.39 -3.36
CA GLU A 138 12.86 10.39 -3.81
C GLU A 138 12.15 11.69 -4.25
N LEU A 139 12.58 12.81 -3.66
CA LEU A 139 12.10 14.16 -3.95
C LEU A 139 10.59 14.36 -3.77
N GLY A 140 9.90 13.47 -3.02
CA GLY A 140 8.45 13.55 -2.82
C GLY A 140 7.63 13.20 -4.07
N PHE A 141 8.21 12.50 -5.05
CA PHE A 141 7.53 12.16 -6.30
C PHE A 141 6.94 10.74 -6.36
N GLY A 142 7.13 9.91 -5.34
CA GLY A 142 6.68 8.53 -5.36
C GLY A 142 5.39 8.27 -4.56
N VAL A 143 4.81 7.10 -4.78
CA VAL A 143 3.52 6.67 -4.19
C VAL A 143 3.58 5.25 -3.64
N THR A 144 4.66 4.52 -3.88
CA THR A 144 4.80 3.11 -3.51
C THR A 144 5.66 2.93 -2.25
N GLY A 145 6.53 3.89 -1.92
CA GLY A 145 7.55 3.69 -0.90
C GLY A 145 8.84 3.09 -1.44
N GLU A 146 8.97 2.94 -2.76
CA GLU A 146 10.18 2.45 -3.39
C GLU A 146 11.20 3.57 -3.53
N ASN A 147 12.40 3.33 -3.00
CA ASN A 147 13.51 4.26 -3.11
C ASN A 147 14.74 3.51 -3.61
N LEU A 148 15.38 4.02 -4.67
CA LEU A 148 16.54 3.40 -5.30
C LEU A 148 17.72 3.21 -4.33
N HIS A 149 17.88 4.10 -3.37
CA HIS A 149 19.09 4.21 -2.55
C HIS A 149 18.97 3.48 -1.22
N CYS A 150 17.81 3.58 -0.57
CA CYS A 150 17.57 2.99 0.75
C CYS A 150 16.63 1.77 0.73
N GLY A 151 16.03 1.45 -0.41
CA GLY A 151 15.07 0.35 -0.56
C GLY A 151 13.67 0.72 -0.06
N THR A 152 12.79 -0.27 0.01
CA THR A 152 11.40 -0.11 0.43
C THR A 152 11.21 -0.53 1.89
N PRO A 153 10.70 0.35 2.78
CA PRO A 153 10.36 -0.01 4.15
C PRO A 153 9.40 -1.21 4.21
N ILE A 154 9.53 -2.03 5.25
CA ILE A 154 8.62 -3.18 5.45
C ILE A 154 7.41 -2.73 6.27
N ASN A 155 6.22 -2.81 5.68
CA ASN A 155 4.98 -2.71 6.45
C ASN A 155 4.81 -3.97 7.31
N SER A 156 4.83 -3.81 8.64
CA SER A 156 4.69 -4.92 9.61
C SER A 156 3.36 -5.66 9.48
N ALA A 157 2.28 -4.97 9.11
CA ALA A 157 0.96 -5.55 8.94
C ALA A 157 0.84 -6.39 7.66
N SER A 158 1.58 -6.02 6.60
CA SER A 158 1.56 -6.71 5.30
C SER A 158 2.96 -6.70 4.65
N PRO A 159 3.90 -7.55 5.10
CA PRO A 159 5.30 -7.50 4.67
C PRO A 159 5.55 -7.80 3.18
N SER A 160 4.58 -8.40 2.50
CA SER A 160 4.61 -8.72 1.08
C SER A 160 4.12 -7.58 0.18
N LEU A 161 3.54 -6.53 0.77
CA LEU A 161 2.94 -5.40 0.07
C LEU A 161 3.77 -4.13 0.28
N THR A 162 3.68 -3.21 -0.67
CA THR A 162 4.33 -1.90 -0.58
C THR A 162 3.65 -1.03 0.50
N PRO A 163 4.40 -0.28 1.33
CA PRO A 163 3.82 0.55 2.39
C PRO A 163 3.11 1.81 1.86
N GLY A 164 3.27 2.17 0.58
CA GLY A 164 2.79 3.43 0.01
C GLY A 164 3.80 4.56 0.23
N GLY A 165 3.55 5.72 -0.37
CA GLY A 165 4.47 6.87 -0.31
C GLY A 165 3.81 8.22 -0.63
N SER A 166 4.53 9.34 -0.56
CA SER A 166 5.99 9.38 -0.35
C SER A 166 6.49 9.21 1.08
N CYS A 167 5.66 9.40 2.13
CA CYS A 167 6.10 9.28 3.54
C CYS A 167 6.11 7.81 4.04
N SER A 168 6.74 6.92 3.27
CA SER A 168 6.72 5.46 3.43
C SER A 168 7.32 4.97 4.75
N GLY A 169 8.49 5.50 5.13
CA GLY A 169 9.16 5.16 6.37
C GLY A 169 8.42 5.67 7.60
N SER A 170 7.76 6.84 7.52
CA SER A 170 6.93 7.38 8.62
C SER A 170 5.78 6.43 8.94
N ALA A 171 5.05 6.00 7.92
CA ALA A 171 3.95 5.05 8.07
C ALA A 171 4.45 3.68 8.56
N ALA A 172 5.49 3.14 7.92
CA ALA A 172 6.04 1.84 8.31
C ALA A 172 6.57 1.84 9.76
N ALA A 173 7.20 2.92 10.22
CA ALA A 173 7.69 3.05 11.59
C ALA A 173 6.55 3.05 12.64
N VAL A 174 5.44 3.76 12.35
CA VAL A 174 4.26 3.76 13.22
C VAL A 174 3.56 2.40 13.20
N ALA A 175 3.43 1.76 12.04
CA ALA A 175 2.84 0.42 11.93
C ALA A 175 3.68 -0.63 12.67
N ALA A 176 5.00 -0.54 12.59
CA ALA A 176 5.95 -1.41 13.29
C ALA A 176 6.10 -1.10 14.78
N GLN A 177 5.39 -0.10 15.31
CA GLN A 177 5.47 0.35 16.71
C GLN A 177 6.88 0.80 17.14
N LEU A 178 7.67 1.28 16.19
CA LEU A 178 8.99 1.87 16.46
C LEU A 178 8.87 3.30 17.03
N VAL A 179 7.70 3.92 16.83
CA VAL A 179 7.30 5.23 17.35
C VAL A 179 5.80 5.25 17.67
N ASP A 180 5.38 6.21 18.49
CA ASP A 180 3.97 6.44 18.82
C ASP A 180 3.22 7.17 17.69
N PHE A 181 3.90 8.14 17.05
CA PHE A 181 3.41 8.86 15.88
C PHE A 181 4.56 9.25 14.95
N ALA A 182 4.24 9.66 13.73
CA ALA A 182 5.25 10.19 12.80
C ALA A 182 4.67 11.33 11.98
N ILE A 183 5.52 12.24 11.52
CA ILE A 183 5.13 13.37 10.67
C ILE A 183 5.66 13.21 9.24
N GLY A 184 4.94 13.80 8.29
CA GLY A 184 5.23 13.77 6.86
C GLY A 184 4.65 15.01 6.18
N THR A 185 5.08 15.28 4.94
CA THR A 185 4.41 16.26 4.07
C THR A 185 3.44 15.52 3.17
N ASP A 186 2.18 15.92 3.14
CA ASP A 186 1.16 15.47 2.20
C ASP A 186 1.03 16.52 1.09
N THR A 187 1.42 16.17 -0.14
CA THR A 187 1.30 17.04 -1.31
C THR A 187 0.18 16.53 -2.21
N ILE A 188 0.29 15.25 -2.60
CA ILE A 188 -0.64 14.58 -3.51
C ILE A 188 -1.27 13.32 -2.89
N GLY A 189 -1.23 13.21 -1.56
CA GLY A 189 -1.63 12.03 -0.81
C GLY A 189 -0.48 11.32 -0.10
N ASP A 190 0.69 11.95 0.01
CA ASP A 190 1.92 11.35 0.50
C ASP A 190 1.89 10.88 1.96
N VAL A 191 0.90 11.32 2.74
CA VAL A 191 0.63 10.83 4.09
C VAL A 191 -0.60 9.91 4.07
N ARG A 192 -1.66 10.30 3.37
CA ARG A 192 -2.93 9.55 3.33
C ARG A 192 -2.84 8.19 2.65
N ILE A 193 -2.10 8.08 1.54
CA ILE A 193 -1.90 6.82 0.80
C ILE A 193 -1.13 5.80 1.65
N PRO A 194 0.05 6.13 2.21
CA PRO A 194 0.75 5.17 3.07
C PRO A 194 0.00 4.88 4.37
N ALA A 195 -0.79 5.82 4.90
CA ALA A 195 -1.67 5.54 6.04
C ALA A 195 -2.70 4.46 5.68
N SER A 196 -3.31 4.58 4.50
CA SER A 196 -4.28 3.60 4.00
C SER A 196 -3.65 2.21 3.83
N PHE A 197 -2.46 2.14 3.24
CA PHE A 197 -1.77 0.87 2.97
C PHE A 197 -1.19 0.23 4.23
N CYS A 198 -0.75 1.04 5.19
CA CYS A 198 -0.23 0.55 6.46
C CYS A 198 -1.31 0.32 7.54
N GLY A 199 -2.58 0.63 7.25
CA GLY A 199 -3.68 0.45 8.19
C GLY A 199 -3.58 1.40 9.39
N LEU A 200 -3.21 2.66 9.15
CA LEU A 200 -2.99 3.68 10.18
C LEU A 200 -4.03 4.80 10.14
N LEU A 201 -4.22 5.46 11.27
CA LEU A 201 -4.87 6.76 11.32
C LEU A 201 -3.90 7.81 10.76
N CYS A 202 -4.43 8.75 10.01
CA CYS A 202 -3.68 9.90 9.52
C CYS A 202 -4.54 11.16 9.57
N CYS A 203 -3.93 12.29 9.92
CA CYS A 203 -4.54 13.61 9.74
C CYS A 203 -3.72 14.41 8.72
N ARG A 204 -4.40 14.88 7.67
CA ARG A 204 -3.96 16.00 6.82
C ARG A 204 -4.74 17.23 7.29
N PRO A 205 -4.10 18.21 7.96
CA PRO A 205 -4.79 19.42 8.37
C PRO A 205 -5.17 20.28 7.15
N SER A 206 -5.95 21.32 7.40
CA SER A 206 -6.30 22.32 6.40
C SER A 206 -5.03 23.00 5.89
N TYR A 207 -4.99 23.25 4.58
CA TYR A 207 -3.82 23.85 3.94
C TYR A 207 -3.44 25.18 4.60
N GLY A 208 -2.16 25.35 4.95
CA GLY A 208 -1.62 26.55 5.57
C GLY A 208 -1.91 26.74 7.07
N VAL A 209 -2.60 25.81 7.72
CA VAL A 209 -2.86 25.89 9.19
C VAL A 209 -1.65 25.49 10.01
N VAL A 210 -0.91 24.47 9.57
CA VAL A 210 0.35 24.04 10.19
C VAL A 210 1.52 24.60 9.36
N SER A 211 2.47 25.26 10.03
CA SER A 211 3.60 25.91 9.37
C SER A 211 4.54 24.91 8.69
N THR A 212 4.74 25.05 7.38
CA THR A 212 5.68 24.28 6.56
C THR A 212 7.13 24.79 6.65
N LEU A 213 7.41 25.79 7.49
CA LEU A 213 8.74 26.36 7.59
C LEU A 213 9.76 25.34 8.12
N GLY A 214 10.82 25.13 7.33
CA GLY A 214 11.82 24.09 7.55
C GLY A 214 11.41 22.71 7.05
N ALA A 215 10.37 22.58 6.23
CA ALA A 215 10.16 21.41 5.39
C ALA A 215 10.58 21.76 3.95
N ILE A 216 11.36 20.88 3.30
CA ILE A 216 11.71 21.06 1.88
C ILE A 216 10.43 20.98 1.06
N ALA A 217 10.13 22.05 0.34
CA ALA A 217 8.92 22.18 -0.46
C ALA A 217 8.97 21.27 -1.68
N ASN A 218 7.90 20.52 -1.94
CA ASN A 218 7.67 19.87 -3.22
C ASN A 218 6.75 20.75 -4.08
N SER A 219 5.62 21.16 -3.51
CA SER A 219 4.66 22.07 -4.13
C SER A 219 4.06 22.95 -3.04
N GLU A 220 4.58 24.17 -2.88
CA GLU A 220 4.22 25.08 -1.79
C GLU A 220 2.71 25.27 -1.64
N SER A 221 1.96 25.20 -2.75
CA SER A 221 0.54 25.47 -2.76
C SER A 221 -0.36 24.25 -2.47
N LEU A 222 0.25 23.08 -2.32
CA LEU A 222 -0.38 21.81 -1.97
C LEU A 222 0.17 21.20 -0.67
N ASP A 223 1.46 21.45 -0.39
CA ASP A 223 2.20 20.91 0.74
C ASP A 223 1.51 21.20 2.06
N THR A 224 1.34 20.16 2.86
CA THR A 224 0.70 20.25 4.18
C THR A 224 1.36 19.23 5.09
N ILE A 225 1.68 19.63 6.33
CA ILE A 225 2.28 18.68 7.27
C ILE A 225 1.19 17.82 7.90
N GLY A 226 1.20 16.54 7.55
CA GLY A 226 0.33 15.53 8.13
C GLY A 226 1.05 14.68 9.16
N TRP A 227 0.28 13.90 9.91
CA TRP A 227 0.82 12.96 10.89
C TRP A 227 0.04 11.66 10.96
N PHE A 228 0.75 10.60 11.34
CA PHE A 228 0.26 9.24 11.49
C PHE A 228 0.17 8.85 12.96
N ALA A 229 -0.82 8.03 13.32
CA ALA A 229 -0.87 7.36 14.61
C ALA A 229 -1.61 6.02 14.50
N ARG A 230 -1.44 5.14 15.50
CA ARG A 230 -2.30 3.95 15.66
C ARG A 230 -3.51 4.23 16.54
N ASP A 231 -3.35 5.12 17.52
CA ASP A 231 -4.35 5.45 18.53
C ASP A 231 -4.99 6.82 18.21
N PRO A 232 -6.33 6.93 18.12
CA PRO A 232 -7.01 8.21 17.92
C PRO A 232 -6.69 9.24 19.01
N CYS A 233 -6.37 8.81 20.23
CA CYS A 233 -5.95 9.71 21.31
C CYS A 233 -4.61 10.37 21.02
N VAL A 234 -3.65 9.60 20.47
CA VAL A 234 -2.35 10.14 20.04
C VAL A 234 -2.54 11.09 18.86
N LEU A 235 -3.34 10.69 17.86
CA LEU A 235 -3.67 11.52 16.70
C LEU A 235 -4.24 12.89 17.14
N HIS A 236 -5.19 12.88 18.08
CA HIS A 236 -5.82 14.07 18.63
C HIS A 236 -4.85 14.93 19.45
N ARG A 237 -4.03 14.31 20.32
CA ARG A 237 -3.02 15.04 21.13
C ARG A 237 -2.01 15.78 20.26
N VAL A 238 -1.58 15.19 19.14
CA VAL A 238 -0.71 15.87 18.17
C VAL A 238 -1.43 17.07 17.53
N GLY A 239 -2.71 16.91 17.16
CA GLY A 239 -3.54 18.00 16.67
C GLY A 239 -3.72 19.14 17.67
N GLU A 240 -3.84 18.85 18.97
CA GLU A 240 -3.93 19.89 20.01
C GLU A 240 -2.67 20.76 20.10
N VAL A 241 -1.50 20.20 19.74
CA VAL A 241 -0.23 20.93 19.70
C VAL A 241 -0.08 21.74 18.41
N LEU A 242 -0.43 21.14 17.27
CA LEU A 242 -0.12 21.72 15.95
C LEU A 242 -1.19 22.69 15.44
N LEU A 243 -2.44 22.53 15.86
CA LEU A 243 -3.56 23.32 15.35
C LEU A 243 -3.82 24.56 16.23
N PRO A 244 -4.21 25.69 15.62
CA PRO A 244 -4.60 26.88 16.37
C PRO A 244 -5.79 26.58 17.27
N SER A 245 -5.91 27.35 18.36
CA SER A 245 -7.06 27.21 19.27
C SER A 245 -8.37 27.43 18.53
N ALA A 246 -9.34 26.53 18.71
CA ALA A 246 -10.65 26.67 18.10
C ALA A 246 -11.39 27.87 18.70
N ALA A 247 -12.04 28.68 17.86
CA ALA A 247 -13.06 29.59 18.34
C ALA A 247 -14.18 28.75 18.98
N ALA A 248 -14.51 29.05 20.24
CA ALA A 248 -15.50 28.30 20.98
C ALA A 248 -16.88 28.39 20.31
N GLY A 249 -17.54 27.24 20.15
CA GLY A 249 -18.99 27.16 19.94
C GLY A 249 -19.39 26.11 18.91
N LEU A 250 -19.93 24.97 19.36
CA LEU A 250 -20.66 24.06 18.47
C LEU A 250 -21.88 23.49 19.19
N LYS A 251 -22.94 24.31 19.31
CA LYS A 251 -24.33 23.84 19.39
C LYS A 251 -24.96 23.87 17.99
N GLN A 252 -24.39 23.14 17.04
CA GLN A 252 -24.94 23.04 15.69
C GLN A 252 -25.10 21.60 15.26
N THR A 253 -26.14 21.36 14.46
CA THR A 253 -26.45 20.08 13.85
C THR A 253 -25.30 19.65 12.94
N ARG A 254 -24.82 18.42 13.13
CA ARG A 254 -23.75 17.83 12.32
C ARG A 254 -24.36 17.11 11.12
N GLN A 255 -23.78 17.26 9.94
CA GLN A 255 -24.27 16.64 8.71
C GLN A 255 -23.19 15.78 8.07
N ILE A 256 -23.54 14.53 7.78
CA ILE A 256 -22.66 13.62 7.04
C ILE A 256 -23.12 13.58 5.58
N PHE A 257 -22.15 13.59 4.66
CA PHE A 257 -22.34 13.42 3.22
C PHE A 257 -21.56 12.18 2.75
N PHE A 258 -22.23 11.22 2.12
CA PHE A 258 -21.57 10.08 1.48
C PHE A 258 -21.33 10.35 0.00
N ALA A 259 -20.08 10.22 -0.44
CA ALA A 259 -19.69 10.32 -1.84
C ALA A 259 -19.97 9.00 -2.59
N ASP A 260 -21.23 8.76 -2.97
CA ASP A 260 -21.68 7.48 -3.53
C ASP A 260 -20.93 7.09 -4.80
N ASP A 261 -20.63 8.06 -5.66
CA ASP A 261 -19.85 7.88 -6.86
C ASP A 261 -18.41 7.43 -6.55
N CYS A 262 -17.74 7.97 -5.53
CA CYS A 262 -16.43 7.47 -5.10
C CYS A 262 -16.49 6.00 -4.66
N PHE A 263 -17.55 5.60 -3.95
CA PHE A 263 -17.72 4.21 -3.52
C PHE A 263 -18.04 3.25 -4.67
N GLN A 264 -18.79 3.69 -5.69
CA GLN A 264 -19.07 2.91 -6.90
C GLN A 264 -17.81 2.59 -7.71
N LEU A 265 -16.75 3.39 -7.56
CA LEU A 265 -15.50 3.23 -8.31
C LEU A 265 -14.50 2.29 -7.66
N LEU A 266 -14.78 1.84 -6.46
CA LEU A 266 -14.06 0.72 -5.90
C LEU A 266 -14.36 -0.50 -6.77
N LYS A 267 -13.36 -0.94 -7.56
CA LYS A 267 -13.47 -2.12 -8.44
C LYS A 267 -13.71 -3.43 -7.69
N ILE A 268 -13.65 -3.42 -6.35
CA ILE A 268 -13.92 -4.58 -5.52
C ILE A 268 -15.38 -4.55 -5.12
N SER A 269 -16.06 -5.71 -5.25
CA SER A 269 -17.43 -5.94 -4.79
C SER A 269 -17.52 -5.82 -3.27
N ASN A 270 -17.50 -4.60 -2.79
CA ASN A 270 -17.48 -4.24 -1.38
C ASN A 270 -18.82 -3.67 -0.94
N GLN A 271 -19.94 -4.03 -1.59
CA GLN A 271 -21.27 -3.61 -1.11
C GLN A 271 -21.51 -3.98 0.36
N LYS A 272 -20.88 -5.06 0.84
CA LYS A 272 -20.87 -5.54 2.22
C LYS A 272 -20.14 -4.58 3.17
N THR A 273 -18.87 -4.30 2.87
CA THR A 273 -18.03 -3.29 3.52
C THR A 273 -18.68 -1.91 3.50
N MET A 274 -19.27 -1.54 2.36
CA MET A 274 -19.92 -0.26 2.17
C MET A 274 -21.18 -0.12 3.00
N ARG A 275 -21.98 -1.18 3.09
CA ARG A 275 -23.13 -1.22 4.01
C ARG A 275 -22.67 -1.19 5.46
N ALA A 276 -21.61 -1.91 5.83
CA ALA A 276 -21.04 -1.89 7.18
C ALA A 276 -20.62 -0.47 7.58
N ILE A 277 -19.88 0.20 6.70
CA ILE A 277 -19.42 1.58 6.88
C ILE A 277 -20.60 2.55 6.93
N LYS A 278 -21.57 2.40 6.02
CA LYS A 278 -22.77 3.24 6.00
C LYS A 278 -23.56 3.11 7.31
N ASN A 279 -23.80 1.89 7.77
CA ASN A 279 -24.50 1.62 9.04
C ASN A 279 -23.71 2.14 10.26
N ALA A 280 -22.39 1.97 10.27
CA ALA A 280 -21.52 2.46 11.34
C ALA A 280 -21.60 3.98 11.49
N VAL A 281 -21.68 4.68 10.37
CA VAL A 281 -21.73 6.14 10.34
C VAL A 281 -23.16 6.67 10.56
N GLU A 282 -24.19 5.95 10.11
CA GLU A 282 -25.61 6.27 10.39
C GLU A 282 -25.96 6.17 11.88
N THR A 283 -25.25 5.34 12.63
CA THR A 283 -25.48 5.12 14.07
C THR A 283 -24.76 6.11 14.98
N LEU A 284 -24.01 7.07 14.42
CA LEU A 284 -23.30 8.07 15.20
C LEU A 284 -24.27 9.03 15.90
N PRO A 285 -24.22 9.16 17.24
CA PRO A 285 -25.12 10.01 17.99
C PRO A 285 -24.87 11.50 17.68
N GLY A 286 -25.96 12.29 17.58
CA GLY A 286 -25.87 13.74 17.37
C GLY A 286 -25.71 14.19 15.92
N TYR A 287 -25.87 13.28 14.95
CA TYR A 287 -25.85 13.59 13.52
C TYR A 287 -27.26 13.59 12.92
N GLN A 288 -27.47 14.47 11.95
CA GLN A 288 -28.63 14.38 11.05
C GLN A 288 -28.49 13.12 10.19
N PRO A 289 -29.62 12.57 9.68
CA PRO A 289 -29.57 11.48 8.71
C PRO A 289 -28.57 11.79 7.60
N PRO A 290 -27.65 10.85 7.27
CA PRO A 290 -26.65 11.10 6.26
C PRO A 290 -27.27 11.44 4.91
N LYS A 291 -26.67 12.40 4.22
CA LYS A 291 -27.03 12.77 2.85
C LYS A 291 -26.14 12.02 1.89
N HIS A 292 -26.71 11.65 0.76
CA HIS A 292 -26.01 11.00 -0.32
C HIS A 292 -25.73 12.01 -1.43
N ILE A 293 -24.50 12.03 -1.94
CA ILE A 293 -24.08 12.95 -2.99
C ILE A 293 -23.15 12.23 -3.97
N ASN A 294 -23.26 12.59 -5.25
CA ASN A 294 -22.23 12.27 -6.23
C ASN A 294 -21.24 13.43 -6.25
N ILE A 295 -20.12 13.30 -5.54
CA ILE A 295 -19.19 14.41 -5.32
C ILE A 295 -18.52 14.85 -6.62
N GLY A 296 -18.20 13.93 -7.52
CA GLY A 296 -17.65 14.23 -8.83
C GLY A 296 -18.62 15.08 -9.66
N GLN A 297 -19.92 14.77 -9.63
CA GLN A 297 -20.93 15.57 -10.34
C GLN A 297 -21.08 16.96 -9.71
N TYR A 298 -21.05 17.04 -8.38
CA TYR A 298 -21.08 18.31 -7.67
C TYR A 298 -19.89 19.19 -8.06
N ILE A 299 -18.68 18.62 -8.08
CA ILE A 299 -17.45 19.30 -8.51
C ILE A 299 -17.58 19.78 -9.96
N TYR A 300 -18.01 18.91 -10.88
CA TYR A 300 -18.19 19.26 -12.30
C TYR A 300 -19.12 20.47 -12.50
N SER A 301 -20.15 20.59 -11.66
CA SER A 301 -21.14 21.66 -11.75
C SER A 301 -20.71 22.96 -11.06
N ASN A 302 -19.84 22.90 -10.05
CA ASN A 302 -19.46 24.05 -9.21
C ASN A 302 -18.01 24.52 -9.41
N VAL A 303 -17.23 23.87 -10.27
CA VAL A 303 -15.85 24.24 -10.62
C VAL A 303 -15.75 24.44 -12.14
N PRO A 304 -16.23 25.57 -12.67
CA PRO A 304 -16.36 25.78 -14.11
C PRO A 304 -15.04 25.68 -14.87
N SER A 305 -13.93 26.17 -14.31
CA SER A 305 -12.61 26.08 -14.97
C SER A 305 -12.12 24.64 -15.14
N LEU A 306 -12.63 23.68 -14.35
CA LEU A 306 -12.22 22.28 -14.45
C LEU A 306 -12.68 21.63 -15.76
N LYS A 307 -13.74 22.15 -16.39
CA LYS A 307 -14.34 21.56 -17.59
C LYS A 307 -13.38 21.50 -18.78
N GLU A 308 -12.41 22.42 -18.85
CA GLU A 308 -11.35 22.42 -19.87
C GLU A 308 -10.45 21.17 -19.79
N PHE A 309 -10.40 20.53 -18.63
CA PHE A 309 -9.59 19.34 -18.35
C PHE A 309 -10.41 18.05 -18.37
N CYS A 310 -11.73 18.13 -18.55
CA CYS A 310 -12.62 16.99 -18.62
C CYS A 310 -12.66 16.42 -20.05
N GLU A 311 -12.54 15.10 -20.17
CA GLU A 311 -12.83 14.40 -21.43
C GLU A 311 -14.33 14.53 -21.77
N PRO A 312 -14.72 14.68 -23.06
CA PRO A 312 -16.13 14.72 -23.47
C PRO A 312 -16.85 13.43 -23.06
N ALA A 313 -17.96 13.54 -22.33
CA ALA A 313 -18.60 12.37 -21.73
C ALA A 313 -20.14 12.51 -21.61
N THR A 314 -20.81 11.39 -21.40
CA THR A 314 -22.24 11.37 -21.02
C THR A 314 -22.44 11.92 -19.59
N LYS A 315 -23.65 12.37 -19.22
CA LYS A 315 -23.93 12.95 -17.87
C LYS A 315 -23.43 12.09 -16.68
N LEU A 316 -23.48 10.76 -16.78
CA LEU A 316 -23.01 9.87 -15.71
C LEU A 316 -21.47 9.77 -15.67
N GLN A 317 -20.80 10.00 -16.79
CA GLN A 317 -19.35 10.00 -16.92
C GLN A 317 -18.72 11.38 -16.62
N GLU A 318 -19.53 12.45 -16.52
CA GLU A 318 -19.06 13.80 -16.17
C GLU A 318 -18.38 13.83 -14.79
N GLY A 319 -19.02 13.26 -13.76
CA GLY A 319 -18.44 13.21 -12.42
C GLY A 319 -17.12 12.41 -12.36
N MET A 320 -17.02 11.36 -13.17
CA MET A 320 -15.79 10.58 -13.32
C MET A 320 -14.67 11.35 -13.99
N SER A 321 -15.02 12.07 -15.05
CA SER A 321 -14.13 12.95 -15.78
C SER A 321 -13.61 14.05 -14.85
N ALA A 322 -14.47 14.63 -14.01
CA ALA A 322 -14.09 15.65 -13.04
C ALA A 322 -13.10 15.15 -11.97
N LEU A 323 -13.32 13.97 -11.39
CA LEU A 323 -12.37 13.40 -10.40
C LEU A 323 -11.01 13.10 -11.04
N LYS A 324 -10.99 12.62 -12.29
CA LYS A 324 -9.75 12.41 -13.04
C LYS A 324 -9.07 13.75 -13.34
N ALA A 325 -9.82 14.75 -13.81
CA ALA A 325 -9.33 16.09 -14.09
C ALA A 325 -8.71 16.75 -12.85
N LEU A 326 -9.32 16.57 -11.66
CA LEU A 326 -8.73 17.04 -10.40
C LEU A 326 -7.35 16.41 -10.14
N SER A 327 -7.21 15.10 -10.30
CA SER A 327 -5.91 14.44 -10.12
C SER A 327 -4.87 14.97 -11.13
N THR A 328 -5.27 15.23 -12.37
CA THR A 328 -4.41 15.86 -13.37
C THR A 328 -3.98 17.26 -12.92
N VAL A 329 -4.92 18.14 -12.56
CA VAL A 329 -4.63 19.51 -12.12
C VAL A 329 -3.67 19.53 -10.93
N MET A 330 -3.90 18.65 -9.95
CA MET A 330 -3.02 18.49 -8.79
C MET A 330 -1.58 18.14 -9.20
N LEU A 331 -1.40 17.14 -10.08
CA LEU A 331 -0.09 16.73 -10.57
C LEU A 331 0.57 17.82 -11.44
N LEU A 332 -0.21 18.61 -12.19
CA LEU A 332 0.31 19.74 -12.98
C LEU A 332 0.82 20.88 -12.10
N LEU A 333 0.08 21.23 -11.04
CA LEU A 333 0.53 22.21 -10.04
C LEU A 333 1.82 21.73 -9.35
N GLN A 334 1.86 20.46 -8.94
CA GLN A 334 3.05 19.85 -8.36
C GLN A 334 4.26 20.00 -9.29
N ARG A 335 4.12 19.65 -10.57
CA ARG A 335 5.19 19.77 -11.57
C ARG A 335 5.70 21.20 -11.73
N TYR A 336 4.78 22.16 -11.87
CA TYR A 336 5.11 23.56 -12.04
C TYR A 336 5.89 24.12 -10.85
N GLU A 337 5.38 23.89 -9.64
CA GLU A 337 6.01 24.42 -8.41
C GLU A 337 7.31 23.68 -8.10
N PHE A 338 7.36 22.37 -8.32
CA PHE A 338 8.60 21.61 -8.18
C PHE A 338 9.68 22.14 -9.12
N LYS A 339 9.33 22.44 -10.38
CA LYS A 339 10.25 23.06 -11.34
C LYS A 339 10.78 24.39 -10.80
N ALA A 340 9.88 25.27 -10.35
CA ALA A 340 10.26 26.57 -9.80
C ALA A 340 11.23 26.45 -8.61
N ASN A 341 11.06 25.42 -7.79
CA ASN A 341 11.87 25.18 -6.60
C ASN A 341 13.22 24.50 -6.89
N HIS A 342 13.28 23.57 -7.84
CA HIS A 342 14.36 22.59 -7.92
C HIS A 342 15.01 22.42 -9.32
N GLU A 343 14.54 23.13 -10.35
CA GLU A 343 15.05 22.99 -11.72
C GLU A 343 16.57 23.20 -11.82
N GLU A 344 17.10 24.24 -11.18
CA GLU A 344 18.53 24.55 -11.19
C GLU A 344 19.36 23.39 -10.62
N TRP A 345 18.93 22.86 -9.47
CA TRP A 345 19.62 21.76 -8.81
C TRP A 345 19.56 20.47 -9.66
N VAL A 346 18.40 20.11 -10.19
CA VAL A 346 18.25 18.92 -11.03
C VAL A 346 19.12 19.01 -12.28
N ASN A 347 19.17 20.17 -12.94
CA ASN A 347 19.95 20.37 -14.16
C ASN A 347 21.47 20.38 -13.90
N THR A 348 21.89 20.97 -12.77
CA THR A 348 23.30 21.09 -12.40
C THR A 348 23.87 19.78 -11.86
N VAL A 349 23.17 19.15 -10.93
CA VAL A 349 23.65 17.98 -10.18
C VAL A 349 23.38 16.68 -10.92
N LYS A 350 22.32 16.63 -11.74
CA LYS A 350 21.85 15.43 -12.46
C LYS A 350 21.74 14.23 -11.51
N PRO A 351 20.86 14.32 -10.49
CA PRO A 351 20.80 13.34 -9.42
C PRO A 351 20.50 11.94 -9.95
N LYS A 352 21.08 10.94 -9.30
CA LYS A 352 20.74 9.54 -9.59
C LYS A 352 19.36 9.23 -9.02
N LEU A 353 18.41 8.90 -9.88
CA LEU A 353 17.01 8.65 -9.52
C LEU A 353 16.55 7.23 -9.92
N GLY A 354 15.59 6.67 -9.17
CA GLY A 354 14.84 5.50 -9.59
C GLY A 354 14.10 5.73 -10.92
N LEU A 355 13.84 4.66 -11.68
CA LEU A 355 13.33 4.77 -13.05
C LEU A 355 12.02 5.57 -13.16
N ASP A 356 11.04 5.24 -12.31
CA ASP A 356 9.73 5.90 -12.33
C ASP A 356 9.82 7.34 -11.83
N ILE A 357 10.64 7.58 -10.80
CA ILE A 357 10.89 8.94 -10.28
C ILE A 357 11.61 9.81 -11.30
N SER A 358 12.61 9.26 -12.00
CA SER A 358 13.34 9.97 -13.05
C SER A 358 12.41 10.49 -14.13
N THR A 359 11.37 9.71 -14.49
CA THR A 359 10.37 10.11 -15.49
C THR A 359 9.52 11.27 -14.97
N ARG A 360 9.08 11.22 -13.71
CA ARG A 360 8.26 12.27 -13.08
C ARG A 360 9.03 13.57 -12.91
N VAL A 361 10.27 13.50 -12.42
CA VAL A 361 11.16 14.67 -12.27
C VAL A 361 11.45 15.30 -13.64
N LEU A 362 11.71 14.50 -14.67
CA LEU A 362 11.93 15.02 -16.02
C LEU A 362 10.67 15.70 -16.59
N GLN A 363 9.48 15.14 -16.34
CA GLN A 363 8.21 15.78 -16.71
C GLN A 363 7.98 17.10 -15.97
N ALA A 364 8.42 17.19 -14.71
CA ALA A 364 8.34 18.43 -13.92
C ALA A 364 9.29 19.50 -14.46
N VAL A 365 10.58 19.18 -14.62
CA VAL A 365 11.59 20.14 -15.09
C VAL A 365 11.29 20.62 -16.52
N ASN A 366 10.78 19.76 -17.39
CA ASN A 366 10.38 20.14 -18.75
C ASN A 366 8.96 20.72 -18.85
N PHE A 367 8.29 21.00 -17.72
CA PHE A 367 6.92 21.50 -17.73
C PHE A 367 6.84 22.90 -18.38
N ALA A 368 5.85 23.08 -19.27
CA ALA A 368 5.58 24.36 -19.93
C ALA A 368 4.64 25.21 -19.07
N ASN A 369 4.89 26.52 -18.98
CA ASN A 369 4.16 27.42 -18.08
C ASN A 369 2.76 27.83 -18.59
N ASP A 370 2.26 27.16 -19.63
CA ASP A 370 0.96 27.43 -20.21
C ASP A 370 -0.14 26.96 -19.23
N ASN A 371 -1.21 27.75 -19.10
CA ASN A 371 -2.40 27.44 -18.29
C ASN A 371 -2.26 27.48 -16.74
N ILE A 372 -1.14 27.95 -16.18
CA ILE A 372 -0.96 28.04 -14.71
C ILE A 372 -2.07 28.84 -14.01
N LYS A 373 -2.52 29.95 -14.63
CA LYS A 373 -3.64 30.75 -14.10
C LYS A 373 -4.91 29.92 -13.95
N SER A 374 -5.21 29.06 -14.93
CA SER A 374 -6.36 28.16 -14.89
C SER A 374 -6.23 27.13 -13.78
N LEU A 375 -5.03 26.57 -13.56
CA LEU A 375 -4.81 25.59 -12.48
C LEU A 375 -5.10 26.19 -11.09
N TYR A 376 -4.61 27.41 -10.82
CA TYR A 376 -4.91 28.11 -9.57
C TYR A 376 -6.38 28.53 -9.45
N ALA A 377 -7.02 28.90 -10.57
CA ALA A 377 -8.45 29.21 -10.59
C ALA A 377 -9.28 27.99 -10.17
N ILE A 378 -9.02 26.81 -10.76
CA ILE A 378 -9.66 25.54 -10.40
C ILE A 378 -9.51 25.24 -8.91
N ARG A 379 -8.31 25.43 -8.36
CA ARG A 379 -8.04 25.22 -6.92
C ARG A 379 -8.93 26.11 -6.04
N ASN A 380 -9.02 27.40 -6.37
CA ASN A 380 -9.81 28.38 -5.61
C ASN A 380 -11.33 28.15 -5.76
N GLU A 381 -11.78 27.78 -6.96
CA GLU A 381 -13.18 27.40 -7.22
C GLU A 381 -13.56 26.15 -6.43
N LEU A 382 -12.72 25.10 -6.45
CA LEU A 382 -12.95 23.87 -5.68
C LEU A 382 -13.00 24.16 -4.17
N ARG A 383 -12.11 24.99 -3.65
CA ARG A 383 -12.13 25.44 -2.26
C ARG A 383 -13.47 26.09 -1.90
N THR A 384 -13.97 26.97 -2.78
CA THR A 384 -15.26 27.64 -2.59
C THR A 384 -16.41 26.65 -2.65
N ALA A 385 -16.40 25.73 -3.61
CA ALA A 385 -17.41 24.70 -3.77
C ALA A 385 -17.51 23.80 -2.52
N LEU A 386 -16.39 23.27 -2.01
CA LEU A 386 -16.42 22.41 -0.82
C LEU A 386 -16.76 23.17 0.45
N LYS A 387 -16.32 24.43 0.59
CA LYS A 387 -16.76 25.29 1.70
C LYS A 387 -18.28 25.45 1.70
N ASN A 388 -18.90 25.66 0.53
CA ASN A 388 -20.35 25.81 0.42
C ASN A 388 -21.10 24.50 0.68
N LEU A 389 -20.55 23.36 0.25
CA LEU A 389 -21.13 22.04 0.47
C LEU A 389 -21.09 21.65 1.95
N LEU A 390 -19.91 21.73 2.57
CA LEU A 390 -19.66 21.22 3.91
C LEU A 390 -20.06 22.21 4.99
N LYS A 391 -19.93 23.51 4.74
CA LYS A 391 -20.10 24.55 5.77
C LYS A 391 -19.21 24.22 6.98
N ASP A 392 -19.59 24.67 8.18
CA ASP A 392 -18.72 24.54 9.36
C ASP A 392 -18.77 23.14 10.00
N THR A 393 -19.88 22.40 9.82
CA THR A 393 -20.17 21.12 10.52
C THR A 393 -20.39 19.91 9.62
N GLY A 394 -20.20 20.08 8.31
CA GLY A 394 -20.34 19.01 7.32
C GLY A 394 -19.09 18.14 7.23
N ILE A 395 -19.30 16.83 7.13
CA ILE A 395 -18.24 15.86 6.91
C ILE A 395 -18.59 15.04 5.67
N LEU A 396 -17.72 15.09 4.67
CA LEU A 396 -17.77 14.21 3.50
C LEU A 396 -17.01 12.92 3.80
N VAL A 397 -17.67 11.79 3.57
CA VAL A 397 -17.11 10.44 3.76
C VAL A 397 -16.93 9.79 2.38
N LEU A 398 -15.71 9.34 2.11
CA LEU A 398 -15.31 8.69 0.87
C LEU A 398 -14.16 7.69 1.14
N PRO A 399 -13.86 6.75 0.22
CA PRO A 399 -12.63 5.95 0.33
C PRO A 399 -11.40 6.85 0.22
N THR A 400 -10.34 6.52 0.96
CA THR A 400 -9.08 7.28 0.87
C THR A 400 -8.38 7.06 -0.47
N THR A 401 -8.38 5.84 -0.98
CA THR A 401 -7.79 5.47 -2.29
C THR A 401 -8.73 4.55 -3.04
N ALA A 402 -8.69 4.58 -4.38
CA ALA A 402 -9.44 3.64 -5.22
C ALA A 402 -8.62 2.38 -5.60
N GLY A 403 -7.33 2.38 -5.30
CA GLY A 403 -6.45 1.25 -5.59
C GLY A 403 -5.83 0.65 -4.32
N TYR A 404 -5.01 -0.38 -4.54
CA TYR A 404 -4.46 -1.27 -3.53
C TYR A 404 -2.93 -1.26 -3.61
N PRO A 405 -2.24 -1.57 -2.49
CA PRO A 405 -0.79 -1.69 -2.51
C PRO A 405 -0.34 -2.77 -3.48
N LEU A 406 0.79 -2.52 -4.14
CA LEU A 406 1.43 -3.48 -5.03
C LEU A 406 2.18 -4.52 -4.21
N LYS A 407 2.49 -5.66 -4.84
CA LYS A 407 3.43 -6.61 -4.25
C LYS A 407 4.82 -5.98 -4.22
N ARG A 408 5.45 -5.99 -3.04
CA ARG A 408 6.81 -5.48 -2.85
C ARG A 408 7.79 -6.28 -3.72
N ASN A 409 8.75 -5.60 -4.33
CA ASN A 409 9.73 -6.19 -5.26
C ASN A 409 9.12 -6.83 -6.51
N SER A 410 7.84 -6.56 -6.81
CA SER A 410 7.25 -7.01 -8.06
C SER A 410 7.84 -6.21 -9.23
N LYS A 411 7.79 -6.79 -10.43
CA LYS A 411 8.11 -6.07 -11.66
C LYS A 411 6.92 -5.25 -12.18
N GLU A 412 5.80 -5.27 -11.45
CA GLU A 412 4.60 -4.53 -11.82
C GLU A 412 4.89 -3.05 -11.68
N ARG A 413 4.86 -2.33 -12.81
CA ARG A 413 5.27 -0.93 -12.88
C ARG A 413 4.11 0.00 -12.56
N LEU A 414 4.44 1.22 -12.15
CA LEU A 414 3.50 2.33 -12.11
C LEU A 414 2.89 2.55 -13.50
N SER A 415 1.67 2.07 -13.69
CA SER A 415 0.86 2.36 -14.88
C SER A 415 0.04 3.62 -14.63
N SER A 416 -0.28 4.35 -15.70
CA SER A 416 -1.21 5.50 -15.61
C SER A 416 -2.53 5.10 -14.95
N GLY A 417 -3.03 3.89 -15.24
CA GLY A 417 -4.22 3.35 -14.60
C GLY A 417 -4.08 3.09 -13.09
N PHE A 418 -2.88 2.79 -12.59
CA PHE A 418 -2.60 2.66 -11.15
C PHE A 418 -2.60 4.03 -10.46
N GLU A 419 -1.88 5.00 -11.02
CA GLU A 419 -1.79 6.37 -10.51
C GLU A 419 -3.16 7.05 -10.47
N ASP A 420 -3.95 6.88 -11.53
CA ASP A 420 -5.35 7.30 -11.59
C ASP A 420 -6.16 6.81 -10.38
N ARG A 421 -5.95 5.56 -9.95
CA ARG A 421 -6.67 4.99 -8.81
C ARG A 421 -6.13 5.49 -7.46
N MET A 422 -4.87 5.89 -7.40
CA MET A 422 -4.27 6.47 -6.20
C MET A 422 -4.73 7.91 -5.98
N TYR A 423 -4.74 8.72 -7.04
CA TYR A 423 -4.83 10.18 -6.90
C TYR A 423 -6.24 10.77 -6.97
N LYS A 424 -7.20 10.06 -7.58
CA LYS A 424 -8.58 10.58 -7.82
C LYS A 424 -9.27 11.12 -6.56
N PHE A 425 -9.17 10.42 -5.45
CA PHE A 425 -9.88 10.79 -4.22
C PHE A 425 -9.06 11.76 -3.37
N VAL A 426 -7.76 11.50 -3.24
CA VAL A 426 -6.85 12.38 -2.47
C VAL A 426 -6.75 13.80 -3.05
N GLY A 427 -6.98 13.96 -4.36
CA GLY A 427 -7.04 15.27 -5.01
C GLY A 427 -8.11 16.21 -4.47
N ILE A 428 -9.20 15.69 -3.88
CA ILE A 428 -10.30 16.49 -3.34
C ILE A 428 -9.80 17.38 -2.19
N ALA A 429 -9.17 16.81 -1.17
CA ALA A 429 -8.63 17.57 -0.04
C ALA A 429 -7.34 18.32 -0.39
N ALA A 430 -6.48 17.74 -1.24
CA ALA A 430 -5.23 18.39 -1.65
C ALA A 430 -5.48 19.73 -2.36
N LEU A 431 -6.37 19.76 -3.35
CA LEU A 431 -6.68 20.99 -4.09
C LEU A 431 -7.60 21.94 -3.31
N SER A 432 -8.64 21.43 -2.64
CA SER A 432 -9.54 22.32 -1.88
C SER A 432 -8.85 22.96 -0.67
N GLY A 433 -7.83 22.28 -0.11
CA GLY A 433 -7.21 22.63 1.16
C GLY A 433 -8.05 22.25 2.38
N CYS A 434 -9.11 21.44 2.21
CA CYS A 434 -9.90 20.89 3.32
C CYS A 434 -9.04 20.01 4.23
N CYS A 435 -9.42 19.92 5.50
CA CYS A 435 -8.82 18.96 6.43
C CYS A 435 -9.42 17.56 6.21
N GLU A 436 -8.59 16.54 6.40
CA GLU A 436 -8.96 15.15 6.18
C GLU A 436 -8.37 14.26 7.28
N VAL A 437 -9.18 13.33 7.79
CA VAL A 437 -8.71 12.24 8.64
C VAL A 437 -8.98 10.92 7.94
N THR A 438 -7.92 10.15 7.73
CA THR A 438 -7.96 8.78 7.22
C THR A 438 -8.15 7.81 8.38
N ILE A 439 -9.13 6.91 8.26
CA ILE A 439 -9.46 5.89 9.25
C ILE A 439 -9.31 4.52 8.60
N PRO A 440 -8.45 3.63 9.11
CA PRO A 440 -8.32 2.28 8.60
C PRO A 440 -9.52 1.45 9.03
N MET A 441 -10.09 0.68 8.11
CA MET A 441 -11.20 -0.23 8.43
C MET A 441 -10.63 -1.62 8.72
N ALA A 442 -10.61 -2.01 9.99
CA ALA A 442 -10.09 -3.31 10.42
C ALA A 442 -10.97 -4.48 9.91
N ASN A 443 -10.36 -5.66 9.74
CA ASN A 443 -11.03 -6.93 9.44
C ASN A 443 -11.81 -6.98 8.12
N LEU A 444 -11.32 -6.28 7.10
CA LEU A 444 -11.78 -6.44 5.72
C LEU A 444 -10.70 -7.17 4.92
N ASP A 445 -11.10 -8.01 3.96
CA ASP A 445 -10.18 -8.80 3.11
C ASP A 445 -9.17 -7.95 2.31
N HIS A 446 -9.37 -6.63 2.31
CA HIS A 446 -8.50 -5.64 1.67
C HIS A 446 -8.26 -4.44 2.58
N HIS A 447 -7.07 -3.82 2.45
CA HIS A 447 -6.74 -2.54 3.09
C HIS A 447 -7.61 -1.42 2.54
N VAL A 448 -8.82 -1.28 3.09
CA VAL A 448 -9.74 -0.17 2.79
C VAL A 448 -9.66 0.81 3.95
N SER A 449 -9.43 2.08 3.61
CA SER A 449 -9.50 3.18 4.56
C SER A 449 -10.51 4.21 4.08
N LEU A 450 -11.11 4.91 5.04
CA LEU A 450 -12.06 5.97 4.78
C LEU A 450 -11.46 7.31 5.11
N SER A 451 -11.74 8.27 4.25
CA SER A 451 -11.44 9.67 4.46
C SER A 451 -12.69 10.37 4.97
N PHE A 452 -12.53 11.07 6.09
CA PHE A 452 -13.50 12.01 6.62
C PHE A 452 -12.95 13.40 6.32
N VAL A 453 -13.57 14.11 5.39
CA VAL A 453 -13.14 15.42 4.91
C VAL A 453 -14.09 16.48 5.47
N ALA A 454 -13.55 17.48 6.16
CA ALA A 454 -14.31 18.62 6.66
C ALA A 454 -13.79 19.92 6.02
N ALA A 455 -14.58 20.99 6.09
CA ALA A 455 -14.19 22.27 5.51
C ALA A 455 -12.83 22.77 6.03
N HIS A 456 -12.17 23.60 5.22
CA HIS A 456 -10.95 24.29 5.63
C HIS A 456 -11.19 25.08 6.93
N GLY A 457 -10.35 24.84 7.94
CA GLY A 457 -10.42 25.42 9.28
C GLY A 457 -11.20 24.59 10.30
N SER A 458 -11.86 23.49 9.89
CA SER A 458 -12.64 22.62 10.77
C SER A 458 -11.82 21.48 11.39
N ASP A 459 -10.49 21.60 11.45
CA ASP A 459 -9.55 20.57 11.86
C ASP A 459 -9.81 19.99 13.25
N LYS A 460 -9.94 20.84 14.27
CA LYS A 460 -10.22 20.41 15.65
C LYS A 460 -11.59 19.77 15.78
N PHE A 461 -12.59 20.26 15.04
CA PHE A 461 -13.92 19.65 14.99
C PHE A 461 -13.84 18.23 14.42
N LEU A 462 -13.08 18.05 13.33
CA LEU A 462 -12.90 16.76 12.68
C LEU A 462 -12.15 15.79 13.59
N LEU A 463 -11.00 16.20 14.17
CA LEU A 463 -10.22 15.34 15.07
C LEU A 463 -11.01 14.92 16.31
N ARG A 464 -11.76 15.85 16.91
CA ARG A 464 -12.61 15.53 18.07
C ARG A 464 -13.74 14.60 17.69
N THR A 465 -14.36 14.83 16.54
CA THR A 465 -15.36 13.91 15.99
C THR A 465 -14.78 12.51 15.83
N ILE A 466 -13.59 12.36 15.25
CA ILE A 466 -12.97 11.05 15.09
C ILE A 466 -12.64 10.44 16.44
N LEU A 467 -12.08 11.19 17.39
CA LEU A 467 -11.81 10.69 18.74
C LEU A 467 -13.08 10.12 19.41
N ASP A 468 -14.19 10.87 19.33
CA ASP A 468 -15.46 10.50 19.96
C ASP A 468 -16.14 9.29 19.28
N THR A 469 -15.89 9.08 17.98
CA THR A 469 -16.64 8.12 17.16
C THR A 469 -15.82 6.91 16.70
N TYR A 470 -14.50 6.92 16.84
CA TYR A 470 -13.61 5.89 16.29
C TYR A 470 -13.96 4.49 16.78
N THR A 471 -14.14 4.29 18.09
CA THR A 471 -14.49 2.99 18.67
C THR A 471 -15.83 2.49 18.15
N VAL A 472 -16.84 3.37 18.09
CA VAL A 472 -18.16 3.06 17.53
C VAL A 472 -18.04 2.62 16.08
N ILE A 473 -17.26 3.34 15.26
CA ILE A 473 -17.04 2.98 13.85
C ILE A 473 -16.38 1.60 13.73
N GLN A 474 -15.31 1.34 14.49
CA GLN A 474 -14.61 0.04 14.45
C GLN A 474 -15.52 -1.10 14.91
N ASP A 475 -16.24 -0.94 16.01
CA ASP A 475 -17.15 -1.96 16.54
C ASP A 475 -18.27 -2.30 15.54
N GLN A 476 -18.85 -1.28 14.90
CA GLN A 476 -19.90 -1.46 13.91
C GLN A 476 -19.40 -2.15 12.64
N VAL A 477 -18.16 -1.87 12.21
CA VAL A 477 -17.53 -2.59 11.10
C VAL A 477 -17.32 -4.07 11.46
N VAL A 478 -16.81 -4.36 12.66
CA VAL A 478 -16.63 -5.75 13.13
C VAL A 478 -17.96 -6.49 13.24
N LEU A 479 -18.99 -5.87 13.82
CA LEU A 479 -20.33 -6.44 13.93
C LEU A 479 -20.95 -6.71 12.56
N SER A 480 -20.87 -5.74 11.65
CA SER A 480 -21.40 -5.86 10.31
C SER A 480 -20.69 -6.97 9.53
N THR A 481 -19.37 -7.09 9.63
CA THR A 481 -18.62 -8.19 9.02
C THR A 481 -19.08 -9.54 9.58
N LYS A 482 -19.25 -9.68 10.90
CA LYS A 482 -19.74 -10.92 11.51
C LYS A 482 -21.16 -11.29 11.06
N LEU A 483 -22.08 -10.33 11.05
CA LEU A 483 -23.47 -10.50 10.59
C LEU A 483 -23.51 -10.90 9.10
N ILE A 484 -22.68 -10.26 8.29
CA ILE A 484 -22.57 -10.57 6.86
C ILE A 484 -21.97 -11.96 6.67
N THR A 485 -20.90 -12.33 7.38
CA THR A 485 -20.33 -13.68 7.31
C THR A 485 -21.33 -14.76 7.74
N ALA A 486 -22.12 -14.51 8.79
CA ALA A 486 -23.18 -15.42 9.22
C ALA A 486 -24.33 -15.54 8.18
N THR A 487 -24.71 -14.43 7.55
CA THR A 487 -25.74 -14.42 6.51
C THR A 487 -25.25 -15.09 5.22
N VAL A 488 -23.98 -14.87 4.87
CA VAL A 488 -23.33 -15.46 3.69
C VAL A 488 -23.11 -16.95 3.89
N ALA A 489 -22.71 -17.41 5.07
CA ALA A 489 -22.65 -18.84 5.37
C ALA A 489 -24.02 -19.51 5.19
N ASN A 490 -25.12 -18.86 5.58
CA ASN A 490 -26.47 -19.39 5.39
C ASN A 490 -26.94 -19.34 3.92
N VAL A 491 -26.61 -18.28 3.17
CA VAL A 491 -26.97 -18.14 1.74
C VAL A 491 -26.10 -19.02 0.82
N ASP A 492 -24.82 -19.21 1.15
CA ASP A 492 -23.88 -20.01 0.38
C ASP A 492 -24.12 -21.50 0.60
N VAL A 493 -24.59 -21.93 1.78
CA VAL A 493 -25.03 -23.32 2.00
C VAL A 493 -26.26 -23.64 1.13
N ASP A 494 -27.28 -22.77 1.09
CA ASP A 494 -28.46 -22.98 0.25
C ASP A 494 -28.13 -22.89 -1.27
N SER A 495 -27.24 -21.98 -1.66
CA SER A 495 -26.84 -21.79 -3.06
C SER A 495 -25.90 -22.89 -3.57
N SER A 496 -24.97 -23.37 -2.74
CA SER A 496 -24.07 -24.48 -3.08
C SER A 496 -24.84 -25.81 -3.20
N GLU A 497 -25.85 -26.03 -2.37
CA GLU A 497 -26.75 -27.19 -2.50
C GLU A 497 -27.58 -27.13 -3.79
N LEU A 498 -28.08 -25.95 -4.19
CA LEU A 498 -28.78 -25.78 -5.47
C LEU A 498 -27.86 -26.05 -6.68
N LEU A 499 -26.61 -25.57 -6.64
CA LEU A 499 -25.61 -25.83 -7.68
C LEU A 499 -25.22 -27.31 -7.74
N LYS A 500 -25.07 -27.97 -6.59
CA LYS A 500 -24.90 -29.42 -6.53
C LYS A 500 -26.06 -30.14 -7.21
N GLU A 501 -27.32 -29.75 -6.97
CA GLU A 501 -28.46 -30.38 -7.67
C GLU A 501 -28.49 -30.10 -9.18
N LYS A 502 -28.08 -28.91 -9.63
CA LYS A 502 -27.88 -28.63 -11.06
C LYS A 502 -26.77 -29.49 -11.66
N GLY A 503 -25.66 -29.67 -10.95
CA GLY A 503 -24.57 -30.58 -11.30
C GLY A 503 -25.07 -32.02 -11.40
N ASN A 504 -25.86 -32.49 -10.43
CA ASN A 504 -26.48 -33.82 -10.43
C ASN A 504 -27.38 -34.01 -11.66
N SER A 505 -28.18 -32.99 -11.99
CA SER A 505 -29.06 -33.00 -13.18
C SER A 505 -28.28 -33.00 -14.49
N ALA A 506 -27.20 -32.23 -14.60
CA ALA A 506 -26.30 -32.24 -15.75
C ALA A 506 -25.59 -33.60 -15.91
N PHE A 507 -25.13 -34.18 -14.80
CA PHE A 507 -24.52 -35.50 -14.76
C PHE A 507 -25.50 -36.59 -15.24
N LYS A 508 -26.75 -36.58 -14.76
CA LYS A 508 -27.80 -37.51 -15.25
C LYS A 508 -28.07 -37.38 -16.75
N ARG A 509 -27.93 -36.17 -17.30
CA ARG A 509 -28.07 -35.88 -18.75
C ARG A 509 -26.79 -36.16 -19.55
N LYS A 510 -25.77 -36.78 -18.95
CA LYS A 510 -24.45 -37.05 -19.56
C LYS A 510 -23.70 -35.81 -20.03
N GLN A 511 -24.02 -34.64 -19.48
CA GLN A 511 -23.35 -33.38 -19.76
C GLN A 511 -22.19 -33.18 -18.79
N TRP A 512 -21.12 -33.97 -18.97
CA TRP A 512 -20.03 -34.10 -17.99
C TRP A 512 -19.28 -32.79 -17.73
N SER A 513 -18.91 -32.05 -18.78
CA SER A 513 -18.22 -30.76 -18.65
C SER A 513 -19.08 -29.74 -17.88
N LYS A 514 -20.38 -29.72 -18.17
CA LYS A 514 -21.33 -28.82 -17.49
C LYS A 514 -21.58 -29.22 -16.03
N ALA A 515 -21.55 -30.52 -15.74
CA ALA A 515 -21.60 -31.01 -14.36
C ALA A 515 -20.35 -30.56 -13.58
N ILE A 516 -19.17 -30.63 -14.19
CA ILE A 516 -17.91 -30.15 -13.60
C ILE A 516 -17.96 -28.66 -13.30
N GLU A 517 -18.49 -27.84 -14.22
CA GLU A 517 -18.69 -26.40 -14.00
C GLU A 517 -19.55 -26.16 -12.76
N TYR A 518 -20.74 -26.76 -12.69
CA TYR A 518 -21.64 -26.57 -11.55
C TYR A 518 -21.07 -27.06 -10.21
N TYR A 519 -20.37 -28.19 -10.18
CA TYR A 519 -19.72 -28.63 -8.94
C TYR A 519 -18.52 -27.75 -8.57
N SER A 520 -17.80 -27.20 -9.54
CA SER A 520 -16.70 -26.27 -9.27
C SER A 520 -17.21 -24.95 -8.71
N GLU A 521 -18.32 -24.45 -9.24
CA GLU A 521 -19.03 -23.30 -8.67
C GLU A 521 -19.52 -23.62 -7.25
N ALA A 522 -20.12 -24.79 -7.00
CA ALA A 522 -20.54 -25.20 -5.67
C ALA A 522 -19.37 -25.24 -4.66
N ILE A 523 -18.22 -25.77 -5.08
CA ILE A 523 -16.99 -25.82 -4.27
C ILE A 523 -16.44 -24.41 -4.00
N SER A 524 -16.56 -23.49 -4.96
CA SER A 524 -16.11 -22.10 -4.78
C SER A 524 -16.96 -21.33 -3.76
N LEU A 525 -18.23 -21.72 -3.59
CA LEU A 525 -19.14 -21.16 -2.58
C LEU A 525 -19.01 -21.86 -1.23
N SER A 526 -18.84 -23.18 -1.21
CA SER A 526 -18.65 -23.97 -0.01
C SER A 526 -17.70 -25.15 -0.25
N ASN A 527 -16.53 -25.09 0.38
CA ASN A 527 -15.48 -26.10 0.23
C ASN A 527 -15.47 -27.17 1.33
N THR A 528 -16.46 -27.18 2.22
CA THR A 528 -16.50 -28.08 3.38
C THR A 528 -17.29 -29.37 3.15
N ASN A 529 -17.99 -29.50 2.01
CA ASN A 529 -18.82 -30.66 1.71
C ASN A 529 -18.09 -31.67 0.80
N ALA A 530 -17.75 -32.84 1.37
CA ALA A 530 -17.09 -33.94 0.66
C ALA A 530 -17.85 -34.40 -0.61
N THR A 531 -19.17 -34.23 -0.64
CA THR A 531 -20.04 -34.67 -1.75
C THR A 531 -19.75 -33.92 -3.04
N TYR A 532 -19.41 -32.63 -3.00
CA TYR A 532 -19.17 -31.84 -4.21
C TYR A 532 -17.93 -32.33 -4.95
N TYR A 533 -16.83 -32.50 -4.21
CA TYR A 533 -15.59 -33.08 -4.72
C TYR A 533 -15.81 -34.50 -5.23
N CYS A 534 -16.52 -35.32 -4.45
CA CYS A 534 -16.81 -36.70 -4.85
C CYS A 534 -17.61 -36.74 -6.17
N ASN A 535 -18.63 -35.90 -6.34
CA ASN A 535 -19.46 -35.85 -7.54
C ASN A 535 -18.73 -35.26 -8.75
N ARG A 536 -17.85 -34.28 -8.55
CA ARG A 536 -16.98 -33.76 -9.61
C ARG A 536 -15.95 -34.79 -10.06
N ALA A 537 -15.37 -35.55 -9.13
CA ALA A 537 -14.52 -36.69 -9.45
C ALA A 537 -15.23 -37.71 -10.35
N ALA A 538 -16.52 -37.97 -10.10
CA ALA A 538 -17.32 -38.84 -10.98
C ALA A 538 -17.38 -38.30 -12.42
N ALA A 539 -17.60 -37.00 -12.59
CA ALA A 539 -17.66 -36.38 -13.91
C ALA A 539 -16.28 -36.36 -14.62
N TYR A 540 -15.19 -36.19 -13.86
CA TYR A 540 -13.84 -36.33 -14.39
C TYR A 540 -13.53 -37.76 -14.86
N LEU A 541 -14.01 -38.79 -14.15
CA LEU A 541 -13.85 -40.18 -14.58
C LEU A 541 -14.54 -40.45 -15.93
N GLU A 542 -15.76 -39.94 -16.13
CA GLU A 542 -16.50 -40.08 -17.41
C GLU A 542 -15.80 -39.37 -18.58
N LEU A 543 -14.98 -38.35 -18.31
CA LEU A 543 -14.16 -37.65 -19.31
C LEU A 543 -12.74 -38.21 -19.47
N GLY A 544 -12.37 -39.24 -18.71
CA GLY A 544 -11.01 -39.81 -18.73
C GLY A 544 -9.94 -38.92 -18.05
N LEU A 545 -10.36 -37.94 -17.24
CA LEU A 545 -9.48 -37.02 -16.51
C LEU A 545 -9.08 -37.63 -15.16
N PHE A 546 -8.33 -38.74 -15.21
CA PHE A 546 -8.08 -39.58 -14.03
C PHE A 546 -7.27 -38.90 -12.92
N LYS A 547 -6.29 -38.05 -13.26
CA LYS A 547 -5.49 -37.31 -12.27
C LYS A 547 -6.31 -36.28 -11.51
N GLN A 548 -7.22 -35.58 -12.19
CA GLN A 548 -8.14 -34.64 -11.58
C GLN A 548 -9.16 -35.36 -10.68
N ALA A 549 -9.66 -36.52 -11.14
CA ALA A 549 -10.55 -37.35 -10.34
C ALA A 549 -9.88 -37.84 -9.05
N GLU A 550 -8.61 -38.24 -9.10
CA GLU A 550 -7.83 -38.64 -7.92
C GLU A 550 -7.68 -37.49 -6.91
N ALA A 551 -7.27 -36.30 -7.36
CA ALA A 551 -7.11 -35.13 -6.50
C ALA A 551 -8.42 -34.68 -5.82
N ASP A 552 -9.54 -34.77 -6.54
CA ASP A 552 -10.86 -34.50 -5.96
C ASP A 552 -11.28 -35.58 -4.96
N CYS A 553 -10.94 -36.85 -5.19
CA CYS A 553 -11.19 -37.91 -4.21
C CYS A 553 -10.34 -37.75 -2.95
N ASP A 554 -9.08 -37.30 -3.08
CA ASP A 554 -8.23 -36.97 -1.93
C ASP A 554 -8.86 -35.84 -1.10
N SER A 555 -9.34 -34.79 -1.76
CA SER A 555 -10.04 -33.68 -1.11
C SER A 555 -11.32 -34.15 -0.42
N ALA A 556 -12.10 -35.03 -1.06
CA ALA A 556 -13.30 -35.61 -0.46
C ALA A 556 -12.98 -36.46 0.79
N LEU A 557 -11.89 -37.23 0.77
CA LEU A 557 -11.47 -38.09 1.89
C LEU A 557 -10.78 -37.31 3.03
N LEU A 558 -10.20 -36.14 2.75
CA LEU A 558 -9.77 -35.21 3.78
C LEU A 558 -10.96 -34.66 4.59
N LEU A 559 -12.09 -34.43 3.92
CA LEU A 559 -13.32 -33.91 4.53
C LEU A 559 -14.17 -35.02 5.18
N ASP A 560 -14.31 -36.17 4.53
CA ASP A 560 -15.03 -37.33 5.06
C ASP A 560 -14.26 -38.63 4.78
N ARG A 561 -13.56 -39.10 5.81
CA ARG A 561 -12.78 -40.36 5.77
C ARG A 561 -13.64 -41.62 5.62
N LYS A 562 -14.95 -41.54 5.80
CA LYS A 562 -15.88 -42.68 5.65
C LYS A 562 -16.56 -42.70 4.28
N ASN A 563 -16.20 -41.81 3.36
CA ASN A 563 -16.82 -41.72 2.04
C ASN A 563 -16.40 -42.88 1.12
N VAL A 564 -17.21 -43.94 1.10
CA VAL A 564 -16.97 -45.15 0.30
C VAL A 564 -16.89 -44.84 -1.20
N LYS A 565 -17.72 -43.92 -1.70
CA LYS A 565 -17.73 -43.54 -3.13
C LYS A 565 -16.42 -42.90 -3.55
N ALA A 566 -15.80 -42.09 -2.68
CA ALA A 566 -14.51 -41.49 -2.97
C ALA A 566 -13.39 -42.55 -3.07
N TYR A 567 -13.37 -43.54 -2.17
CA TYR A 567 -12.44 -44.67 -2.28
C TYR A 567 -12.64 -45.48 -3.57
N LEU A 568 -13.89 -45.79 -3.95
CA LEU A 568 -14.18 -46.52 -5.20
C LEU A 568 -13.73 -45.74 -6.44
N ARG A 569 -13.99 -44.43 -6.48
CA ARG A 569 -13.65 -43.56 -7.61
C ARG A 569 -12.14 -43.36 -7.73
N ARG A 570 -11.44 -43.15 -6.60
CA ARG A 570 -9.97 -43.05 -6.57
C ARG A 570 -9.30 -44.37 -6.96
N GLY A 571 -9.79 -45.48 -6.43
CA GLY A 571 -9.31 -46.82 -6.77
C GLY A 571 -9.45 -47.12 -8.26
N PHE A 572 -10.59 -46.76 -8.87
CA PHE A 572 -10.81 -46.88 -10.31
C PHE A 572 -9.87 -45.98 -11.12
N ALA A 573 -9.71 -44.71 -10.74
CA ALA A 573 -8.77 -43.79 -11.41
C ALA A 573 -7.34 -44.36 -11.40
N LYS A 574 -6.87 -44.83 -10.24
CA LYS A 574 -5.56 -45.44 -10.05
C LYS A 574 -5.38 -46.74 -10.83
N GLU A 575 -6.42 -47.56 -10.91
CA GLU A 575 -6.38 -48.79 -11.69
C GLU A 575 -6.19 -48.49 -13.19
N VAL A 576 -6.89 -47.49 -13.73
CA VAL A 576 -6.76 -47.09 -15.15
C VAL A 576 -5.39 -46.44 -15.42
N THR A 577 -4.80 -45.76 -14.43
CA THR A 577 -3.45 -45.21 -14.52
C THR A 577 -2.34 -46.21 -14.16
N LEU A 578 -2.67 -47.50 -14.04
CA LEU A 578 -1.75 -48.62 -13.79
C LEU A 578 -1.11 -48.64 -12.37
N ASN A 579 -1.63 -47.86 -11.44
CA ASN A 579 -1.22 -47.83 -10.03
C ASN A 579 -1.94 -48.93 -9.22
N TYR A 580 -1.77 -50.19 -9.65
CA TYR A 580 -2.56 -51.33 -9.16
C TYR A 580 -2.47 -51.60 -7.66
N LYS A 581 -1.30 -51.38 -7.04
CA LYS A 581 -1.12 -51.61 -5.59
C LYS A 581 -1.94 -50.62 -4.75
N GLU A 582 -1.94 -49.36 -5.14
CA GLU A 582 -2.67 -48.29 -4.45
C GLU A 582 -4.17 -48.38 -4.73
N ALA A 583 -4.55 -48.75 -5.97
CA ALA A 583 -5.94 -49.06 -6.31
C ALA A 583 -6.50 -50.20 -5.44
N LEU A 584 -5.74 -51.28 -5.25
CA LEU A 584 -6.12 -52.40 -4.38
C LEU A 584 -6.32 -51.97 -2.93
N GLN A 585 -5.47 -51.07 -2.42
CA GLN A 585 -5.64 -50.50 -1.07
C GLN A 585 -6.95 -49.72 -0.95
N ASP A 586 -7.27 -48.88 -1.94
CA ASP A 586 -8.51 -48.09 -1.95
C ASP A 586 -9.75 -48.99 -2.00
N PHE A 587 -9.75 -50.07 -2.80
CA PHE A 587 -10.86 -51.04 -2.82
C PHE A 587 -10.99 -51.84 -1.51
N ARG A 588 -9.88 -52.20 -0.86
CA ARG A 588 -9.92 -52.85 0.46
C ARG A 588 -10.46 -51.93 1.54
N HIS A 589 -10.10 -50.64 1.52
CA HIS A 589 -10.69 -49.66 2.43
C HIS A 589 -12.19 -49.50 2.17
N ALA A 590 -12.63 -49.47 0.90
CA ALA A 590 -14.04 -49.47 0.57
C ALA A 590 -14.77 -50.72 1.10
N LEU A 591 -14.16 -51.92 1.05
CA LEU A 591 -14.71 -53.16 1.61
C LEU A 591 -14.71 -53.21 3.14
N ALA A 592 -13.72 -52.58 3.79
CA ALA A 592 -13.72 -52.46 5.24
C ALA A 592 -14.90 -51.59 5.73
N LEU A 593 -15.33 -50.61 4.93
CA LEU A 593 -16.49 -49.76 5.21
C LEU A 593 -17.81 -50.40 4.74
N GLU A 594 -17.83 -51.05 3.57
CA GLU A 594 -18.97 -51.74 2.98
C GLU A 594 -18.59 -53.16 2.49
N PRO A 595 -18.62 -54.18 3.36
CA PRO A 595 -18.13 -55.53 3.02
C PRO A 595 -18.84 -56.23 1.86
N GLN A 596 -20.08 -55.83 1.56
CA GLN A 596 -20.90 -56.41 0.48
C GLN A 596 -20.85 -55.58 -0.82
N ASN A 597 -19.97 -54.58 -0.93
CA ASN A 597 -19.88 -53.73 -2.11
C ASN A 597 -19.39 -54.52 -3.33
N LYS A 598 -20.31 -54.85 -4.25
CA LYS A 598 -20.05 -55.69 -5.44
C LYS A 598 -18.94 -55.13 -6.33
N THR A 599 -18.87 -53.80 -6.48
CA THR A 599 -17.87 -53.13 -7.31
C THR A 599 -16.47 -53.31 -6.72
N ALA A 600 -16.32 -53.09 -5.42
CA ALA A 600 -15.04 -53.28 -4.74
C ALA A 600 -14.60 -54.76 -4.70
N LEU A 601 -15.52 -55.69 -4.44
CA LEU A 601 -15.22 -57.14 -4.47
C LEU A 601 -14.73 -57.60 -5.84
N ALA A 602 -15.38 -57.15 -6.92
CA ALA A 602 -14.99 -57.48 -8.28
C ALA A 602 -13.62 -56.85 -8.64
N ALA A 603 -13.38 -55.61 -8.24
CA ALA A 603 -12.12 -54.91 -8.47
C ALA A 603 -10.96 -55.52 -7.69
N GLU A 604 -11.15 -55.85 -6.41
CA GLU A 604 -10.16 -56.54 -5.60
C GLU A 604 -9.78 -57.89 -6.21
N LYS A 605 -10.77 -58.73 -6.56
CA LYS A 605 -10.51 -60.05 -7.17
C LYS A 605 -9.75 -59.94 -8.49
N ARG A 606 -10.04 -58.91 -9.29
CA ARG A 606 -9.34 -58.63 -10.56
C ARG A 606 -7.90 -58.18 -10.32
N LEU A 607 -7.68 -57.19 -9.45
CA LEU A 607 -6.36 -56.65 -9.15
C LEU A 607 -5.46 -57.67 -8.43
N GLN A 608 -6.01 -58.52 -7.57
CA GLN A 608 -5.26 -59.62 -6.95
C GLN A 608 -4.75 -60.65 -7.97
N LYS A 609 -5.45 -60.85 -9.10
CA LYS A 609 -4.97 -61.72 -10.19
C LYS A 609 -3.88 -61.04 -11.02
N LEU A 610 -3.94 -59.72 -11.17
CA LEU A 610 -2.96 -58.93 -11.95
C LEU A 610 -1.65 -58.69 -11.17
N LEU A 611 -1.71 -58.74 -9.83
CA LEU A 611 -0.56 -58.53 -8.94
C LEU A 611 0.11 -59.83 -8.46
N LYS A 612 -0.45 -60.99 -8.83
CA LYS A 612 0.20 -62.30 -8.73
C LYS A 612 0.98 -62.57 -10.00
#